data_AF-A0A965Y4T3-F1
#
_entry.id   AF-A0A965Y4T3-F1
#
_cell.length_a   1.000
_cell.length_b   1.000
_cell.length_c   1.000
_cell.angle_alpha   90.00
_cell.angle_beta   90.00
_cell.angle_gamma   90.00
#
_symmetry.space_group_name_H-M   'P 1'
#
loop_
_entity.id
_entity.type
_entity.pdbx_description
1 polymer ?
#
loop_
_entity_poly.entity_id
_entity_poly.type
_entity_poly.pdbx_seq_one_letter_code
_entity_poly.pdbx_strand_id
1 'polypeptide(L)'
;MYRLFSYAMVLFWILVQQTCLLCARWACDDLSGRKKPLALFLAAQALLFLIVSTAAVSDLAGWLPRLHEHTNNSPSMVWQFLCTVMLALDGGLIAYAWRFYRLHVLKGNLPVDNALKLFLAWGTVCLLLYGAYFAPALSVATRHSLTLREWEYICLFYFRIVNTCYLILEGAMGLVAFLLWRNLRKEGAPDAHC
;
A
#
# COMPACT_ATOMS: atom_id res chain seq x y z
N MET A 1 6.45 -24.31 6.54
CA MET A 1 5.01 -24.10 6.74
C MET A 1 4.68 -22.65 7.11
N TYR A 2 5.31 -22.06 8.14
CA TYR A 2 5.06 -20.65 8.54
C TYR A 2 5.30 -19.62 7.42
N ARG A 3 6.45 -19.63 6.73
CA ARG A 3 6.75 -18.68 5.64
C ARG A 3 5.75 -18.74 4.49
N LEU A 4 5.38 -19.94 4.05
CA LEU A 4 4.37 -20.14 3.01
C LEU A 4 3.03 -19.50 3.42
N PHE A 5 2.60 -19.71 4.66
CA PHE A 5 1.41 -19.09 5.22
C PHE A 5 1.53 -17.56 5.25
N SER A 6 2.64 -17.01 5.73
CA SER A 6 2.88 -15.55 5.76
C SER A 6 2.85 -14.92 4.37
N TYR A 7 3.49 -15.53 3.38
CA TYR A 7 3.44 -15.04 1.99
C TYR A 7 2.05 -15.14 1.38
N ALA A 8 1.33 -16.25 1.61
CA ALA A 8 -0.04 -16.38 1.15
C ALA A 8 -0.96 -15.31 1.77
N MET A 9 -0.83 -15.06 3.07
CA MET A 9 -1.56 -14.00 3.77
C MET A 9 -1.26 -12.61 3.19
N VAL A 10 0.01 -12.27 2.99
CA VAL A 10 0.40 -10.97 2.42
C VAL A 10 -0.10 -10.79 0.98
N LEU A 11 0.04 -11.82 0.13
CA LEU A 11 -0.46 -11.76 -1.24
C LEU A 11 -1.99 -11.63 -1.28
N PHE A 12 -2.69 -12.32 -0.39
CA PHE A 12 -4.13 -12.15 -0.21
C PHE A 12 -4.49 -10.71 0.17
N TRP A 13 -3.79 -10.12 1.15
CA TRP A 13 -4.01 -8.74 1.55
C TRP A 13 -3.75 -7.73 0.42
N ILE A 14 -2.66 -7.92 -0.34
CA ILE A 14 -2.38 -7.10 -1.52
C ILE A 14 -3.55 -7.20 -2.51
N LEU A 15 -4.02 -8.41 -2.82
CA LEU A 15 -5.14 -8.61 -3.73
C LEU A 15 -6.42 -7.89 -3.25
N VAL A 16 -6.71 -7.96 -1.95
CA VAL A 16 -7.83 -7.24 -1.34
C VAL A 16 -7.66 -5.74 -1.49
N GLN A 17 -6.49 -5.17 -1.15
CA GLN A 17 -6.21 -3.75 -1.28
C GLN A 17 -6.33 -3.27 -2.74
N GLN A 18 -5.81 -4.03 -3.70
CA GLN A 18 -5.95 -3.73 -5.13
C GLN A 18 -7.41 -3.75 -5.59
N THR A 19 -8.20 -4.71 -5.12
CA THR A 19 -9.63 -4.79 -5.40
C THR A 19 -10.38 -3.59 -4.84
N CYS A 20 -10.13 -3.24 -3.58
CA CYS A 20 -10.70 -2.04 -2.95
C CYS A 20 -10.32 -0.77 -3.71
N LEU A 21 -9.07 -0.66 -4.17
CA LEU A 21 -8.57 0.49 -4.91
C LEU A 21 -9.24 0.62 -6.28
N LEU A 22 -9.47 -0.50 -6.97
CA LEU A 22 -10.23 -0.55 -8.21
C LEU A 22 -11.67 -0.10 -8.01
N CYS A 23 -12.34 -0.61 -6.99
CA CYS A 23 -13.70 -0.19 -6.63
C CYS A 23 -13.76 1.30 -6.28
N ALA A 24 -12.83 1.80 -5.47
CA ALA A 24 -12.77 3.21 -5.07
C ALA A 24 -12.53 4.13 -6.27
N ARG A 25 -11.66 3.73 -7.19
CA ARG A 25 -11.44 4.45 -8.45
C ARG A 25 -12.69 4.46 -9.31
N TRP A 26 -13.32 3.30 -9.51
CA TRP A 26 -14.51 3.19 -10.33
C TRP A 26 -15.65 4.05 -9.77
N ALA A 27 -15.90 4.00 -8.46
CA ALA A 27 -16.89 4.86 -7.79
C ALA A 27 -16.60 6.35 -7.99
N CYS A 28 -15.33 6.76 -7.94
CA CYS A 28 -14.94 8.15 -8.22
C CYS A 28 -15.18 8.56 -9.68
N ASP A 29 -14.96 7.64 -10.63
CA ASP A 29 -15.17 7.92 -12.06
C ASP A 29 -16.68 8.03 -12.35
N ASP A 30 -17.51 7.15 -11.79
CA ASP A 30 -18.98 7.19 -11.88
C ASP A 30 -19.55 8.50 -11.30
N LEU A 31 -19.13 8.89 -10.08
CA LEU A 31 -19.55 10.15 -9.46
C LEU A 31 -19.09 11.39 -10.24
N SER A 32 -17.96 11.31 -10.94
CA SER A 32 -17.45 12.44 -11.72
C SER A 32 -18.11 12.59 -13.09
N GLY A 33 -18.94 11.62 -13.51
CA GLY A 33 -19.54 11.58 -14.85
C GLY A 33 -18.53 11.38 -15.98
N ARG A 34 -17.24 11.14 -15.68
CA ARG A 34 -16.17 10.95 -16.66
C ARG A 34 -15.73 9.50 -16.66
N LYS A 35 -16.02 8.77 -17.74
CA LYS A 35 -15.51 7.42 -17.96
C LYS A 35 -14.05 7.48 -18.43
N LYS A 36 -13.11 7.36 -17.49
CA LYS A 36 -11.69 7.19 -17.82
C LYS A 36 -11.39 5.73 -18.17
N PRO A 37 -10.38 5.47 -19.01
CA PRO A 37 -9.98 4.11 -19.32
C PRO A 37 -9.47 3.40 -18.04
N LEU A 38 -10.21 2.40 -17.57
CA LEU A 38 -9.87 1.55 -16.42
C LEU A 38 -8.84 0.48 -16.80
N ALA A 39 -8.79 0.09 -18.08
CA ALA A 39 -7.96 -0.99 -18.60
C ALA A 39 -6.46 -0.82 -18.27
N LEU A 40 -5.91 0.38 -18.46
CA LEU A 40 -4.50 0.67 -18.15
C LEU A 40 -4.21 0.54 -16.65
N PHE A 41 -5.16 0.95 -15.80
CA PHE A 41 -4.99 0.84 -14.36
C PHE A 41 -5.10 -0.60 -13.89
N LEU A 42 -6.06 -1.37 -14.43
CA LEU A 42 -6.16 -2.81 -14.20
C LEU A 42 -4.89 -3.54 -14.64
N ALA A 43 -4.37 -3.22 -15.83
CA ALA A 43 -3.12 -3.79 -16.32
C ALA A 43 -1.94 -3.48 -15.39
N ALA A 44 -1.85 -2.23 -14.90
CA ALA A 44 -0.82 -1.86 -13.93
C ALA A 44 -0.96 -2.60 -12.58
N GLN A 45 -2.18 -2.78 -12.07
CA GLN A 45 -2.43 -3.55 -10.84
C GLN A 45 -2.12 -5.04 -11.03
N ALA A 46 -2.51 -5.63 -12.17
CA ALA A 46 -2.18 -7.00 -12.51
C ALA A 46 -0.67 -7.22 -12.65
N LEU A 47 0.03 -6.27 -13.29
CA LEU A 47 1.48 -6.30 -13.39
C LEU A 47 2.14 -6.19 -12.02
N LEU A 48 1.69 -5.27 -11.16
CA LEU A 48 2.17 -5.15 -9.79
C LEU A 48 1.97 -6.45 -9.01
N PHE A 49 0.78 -7.05 -9.11
CA PHE A 49 0.46 -8.32 -8.45
C PHE A 49 1.36 -9.46 -8.94
N LEU A 50 1.63 -9.51 -10.24
CA LEU A 50 2.54 -10.48 -10.83
C LEU A 50 3.96 -10.31 -10.27
N ILE A 51 4.47 -9.07 -10.24
CA ILE A 51 5.81 -8.75 -9.71
C ILE A 51 5.94 -9.22 -8.26
N VAL A 52 4.97 -8.89 -7.39
CA VAL A 52 5.03 -9.28 -5.96
C VAL A 52 4.87 -10.79 -5.77
N SER A 53 4.02 -11.44 -6.56
CA SER A 53 3.82 -12.88 -6.51
C SER A 53 5.08 -13.62 -6.96
N THR A 54 5.70 -13.19 -8.06
CA THR A 54 6.98 -13.73 -8.54
C THR A 54 8.10 -13.53 -7.51
N ALA A 55 8.17 -12.36 -6.86
CA ALA A 55 9.15 -12.11 -5.80
C ALA A 55 8.95 -13.05 -4.61
N ALA A 56 7.71 -13.22 -4.14
CA ALA A 56 7.36 -14.14 -3.05
C ALA A 56 7.70 -15.61 -3.39
N VAL A 57 7.36 -16.06 -4.59
CA VAL A 57 7.68 -17.41 -5.06
C VAL A 57 9.18 -17.62 -5.17
N SER A 58 9.92 -16.63 -5.68
CA SER A 58 11.38 -16.70 -5.81
C SER A 58 12.06 -16.80 -4.43
N ASP A 59 11.55 -16.08 -3.43
CA ASP A 59 12.04 -16.14 -2.05
C ASP A 59 11.73 -17.50 -1.36
N LEU A 60 10.53 -18.04 -1.63
CA LEU A 60 10.11 -19.36 -1.15
C LEU A 60 10.90 -20.51 -1.79
N ALA A 61 11.16 -20.41 -3.09
CA ALA A 61 11.95 -21.37 -3.86
C ALA A 61 13.45 -21.28 -3.55
N GLY A 62 13.89 -20.25 -2.83
CA GLY A 62 15.30 -20.02 -2.51
C GLY A 62 16.14 -19.57 -3.71
N TRP A 63 15.49 -19.04 -4.76
CA TRP A 63 16.18 -18.50 -5.94
C TRP A 63 16.86 -17.16 -5.68
N LEU A 64 16.47 -16.48 -4.60
CA LEU A 64 17.11 -15.26 -4.15
C LEU A 64 18.17 -15.58 -3.09
N PRO A 65 19.39 -15.01 -3.21
CA PRO A 65 20.44 -15.24 -2.24
C PRO A 65 19.99 -14.79 -0.86
N ARG A 66 20.09 -15.68 0.12
CA ARG A 66 19.82 -15.34 1.51
C ARG A 66 20.95 -14.46 1.99
N LEU A 67 20.61 -13.24 2.39
CA LEU A 67 21.57 -12.32 3.02
C LEU A 67 22.08 -12.85 4.37
N HIS A 68 21.40 -13.84 4.97
CA HIS A 68 21.90 -14.56 6.14
C HIS A 68 21.30 -15.98 6.25
N GLU A 69 22.08 -16.96 6.71
CA GLU A 69 21.74 -18.41 6.68
C GLU A 69 20.65 -18.81 7.69
N HIS A 70 20.44 -18.04 8.75
CA HIS A 70 19.55 -18.39 9.87
C HIS A 70 18.25 -17.59 9.95
N THR A 71 17.86 -16.85 8.90
CA THR A 71 16.60 -16.09 8.88
C THR A 71 15.41 -16.99 8.57
N ASN A 72 15.10 -17.94 9.46
CA ASN A 72 13.80 -18.63 9.43
C ASN A 72 12.66 -17.70 9.91
N ASN A 73 12.98 -16.65 10.69
CA ASN A 73 12.03 -15.71 11.29
C ASN A 73 12.34 -14.21 11.05
N SER A 74 13.48 -13.85 10.44
CA SER A 74 13.82 -12.43 10.16
C SER A 74 13.27 -12.01 8.79
N PRO A 75 12.71 -10.80 8.64
CA PRO A 75 11.98 -10.41 7.44
C PRO A 75 12.97 -10.33 6.28
N SER A 76 12.83 -11.24 5.31
CA SER A 76 13.64 -11.20 4.09
C SER A 76 13.45 -9.85 3.40
N MET A 77 14.41 -9.45 2.58
CA MET A 77 14.27 -8.22 1.79
C MET A 77 13.00 -8.25 0.94
N VAL A 78 12.61 -9.43 0.46
CA VAL A 78 11.34 -9.64 -0.25
C VAL A 78 10.14 -9.37 0.65
N TRP A 79 10.15 -9.84 1.90
CA TRP A 79 9.10 -9.51 2.86
C TRP A 79 8.98 -8.00 3.06
N GLN A 80 10.10 -7.30 3.22
CA GLN A 80 10.13 -5.85 3.40
C GLN A 80 9.63 -5.10 2.15
N PHE A 81 9.97 -5.60 0.97
CA PHE A 81 9.42 -5.11 -0.30
C PHE A 81 7.90 -5.28 -0.35
N LEU A 82 7.37 -6.45 0.02
CA LEU A 82 5.92 -6.68 0.04
C LEU A 82 5.21 -5.74 1.01
N CYS A 83 5.74 -5.54 2.22
CA CYS A 83 5.20 -4.56 3.16
C CYS A 83 5.22 -3.13 2.59
N THR A 84 6.24 -2.79 1.81
CA THR A 84 6.33 -1.49 1.12
C THR A 84 5.25 -1.34 0.05
N VAL A 85 4.96 -2.40 -0.70
CA VAL A 85 3.89 -2.40 -1.70
C VAL A 85 2.53 -2.25 -1.03
N MET A 86 2.27 -2.96 0.07
CA MET A 86 1.04 -2.78 0.86
C MET A 86 0.89 -1.33 1.32
N LEU A 87 1.96 -0.73 1.85
CA LEU A 87 1.96 0.67 2.27
C LEU A 87 1.66 1.64 1.11
N ALA A 88 2.18 1.36 -0.08
CA ALA A 88 1.89 2.15 -1.27
C ALA A 88 0.40 2.04 -1.66
N LEU A 89 -0.18 0.83 -1.59
CA LEU A 89 -1.59 0.59 -1.88
C LEU A 89 -2.52 1.27 -0.86
N ASP A 90 -2.18 1.26 0.42
CA ASP A 90 -2.94 1.95 1.47
C ASP A 90 -3.00 3.46 1.23
N GLY A 91 -1.88 4.08 0.84
CA GLY A 91 -1.88 5.49 0.46
C GLY A 91 -2.73 5.77 -0.78
N GLY A 92 -2.77 4.83 -1.73
CA GLY A 92 -3.68 4.87 -2.86
C GLY A 92 -5.16 4.84 -2.42
N LEU A 93 -5.51 3.92 -1.51
CA LEU A 93 -6.87 3.80 -0.97
C LEU A 93 -7.31 5.10 -0.30
N ILE A 94 -6.44 5.72 0.50
CA ILE A 94 -6.73 7.00 1.15
C ILE A 94 -6.88 8.13 0.14
N ALA A 95 -6.02 8.20 -0.88
CA ALA A 95 -6.12 9.20 -1.93
C ALA A 95 -7.47 9.12 -2.67
N TYR A 96 -7.94 7.91 -2.97
CA TYR A 96 -9.23 7.70 -3.61
C TYR A 96 -10.41 7.87 -2.65
N ALA A 97 -10.31 7.44 -1.39
CA ALA A 97 -11.32 7.69 -0.36
C ALA A 97 -11.54 9.19 -0.13
N TRP A 98 -10.45 9.95 -0.06
CA TRP A 98 -10.50 11.41 0.05
C TRP A 98 -11.13 12.07 -1.17
N ARG A 99 -10.81 11.58 -2.37
CA ARG A 99 -11.45 12.05 -3.59
C ARG A 99 -12.94 11.72 -3.61
N PHE A 100 -13.33 10.52 -3.21
CA PHE A 100 -14.72 10.10 -3.10
C PHE A 100 -15.49 11.04 -2.17
N TYR A 101 -14.95 11.27 -0.95
CA TYR A 101 -15.50 12.22 0.01
C TYR A 101 -15.73 13.60 -0.62
N ARG A 102 -14.73 14.13 -1.32
CA ARG A 102 -14.82 15.44 -1.97
C ARG A 102 -15.83 15.48 -3.11
N LEU A 103 -15.90 14.44 -3.94
CA LEU A 103 -16.86 14.38 -5.05
C LEU A 103 -18.30 14.30 -4.54
N HIS A 104 -18.52 13.50 -3.50
CA HIS A 104 -19.83 13.31 -2.88
C HIS A 104 -20.30 14.59 -2.16
N VAL A 105 -19.45 15.17 -1.31
CA VAL A 105 -19.83 16.26 -0.41
C VAL A 105 -19.76 17.64 -1.08
N LEU A 106 -18.74 17.89 -1.91
CA LEU A 106 -18.49 19.23 -2.48
C LEU A 106 -19.11 19.43 -3.87
N LYS A 107 -19.94 18.49 -4.34
CA LYS A 107 -20.74 18.57 -5.59
C LYS A 107 -20.02 19.25 -6.77
N GLY A 108 -18.81 18.76 -7.08
CA GLY A 108 -18.32 18.80 -8.46
C GLY A 108 -17.67 20.09 -8.98
N ASN A 109 -16.98 20.90 -8.18
CA ASN A 109 -16.12 21.96 -8.75
C ASN A 109 -14.69 21.96 -8.21
N LEU A 110 -14.00 20.83 -8.42
CA LEU A 110 -12.65 20.64 -7.92
C LEU A 110 -11.69 20.29 -9.07
N PRO A 111 -10.46 20.82 -9.04
CA PRO A 111 -9.49 20.60 -10.10
C PRO A 111 -9.21 19.12 -10.32
N VAL A 112 -9.00 18.80 -11.59
CA VAL A 112 -8.93 17.46 -12.17
C VAL A 112 -7.82 16.60 -11.53
N ASP A 113 -8.21 15.43 -11.02
CA ASP A 113 -7.39 14.21 -10.89
C ASP A 113 -6.15 14.24 -9.98
N ASN A 114 -6.29 14.72 -8.74
CA ASN A 114 -5.21 14.65 -7.75
C ASN A 114 -5.00 13.26 -7.12
N ALA A 115 -6.00 12.37 -7.09
CA ALA A 115 -5.87 11.09 -6.39
C ALA A 115 -4.82 10.16 -7.02
N LEU A 116 -4.83 10.04 -8.36
CA LEU A 116 -3.84 9.21 -9.06
C LEU A 116 -2.43 9.80 -8.92
N LYS A 117 -2.29 11.14 -9.01
CA LYS A 117 -1.01 11.81 -8.79
C LYS A 117 -0.49 11.61 -7.38
N LEU A 118 -1.36 11.72 -6.37
CA LEU A 118 -1.02 11.49 -4.96
C LEU A 118 -0.64 10.03 -4.72
N PHE A 119 -1.38 9.08 -5.29
CA PHE A 119 -1.03 7.65 -5.24
C PHE A 119 0.35 7.39 -5.86
N LEU A 120 0.62 7.92 -7.06
CA LEU A 120 1.92 7.75 -7.72
C LEU A 120 3.06 8.42 -6.93
N ALA A 121 2.84 9.63 -6.41
CA ALA A 121 3.83 10.33 -5.59
C ALA A 121 4.12 9.57 -4.30
N TRP A 122 3.07 9.11 -3.59
CA TRP A 122 3.21 8.30 -2.38
C TRP A 122 3.92 6.99 -2.65
N GLY A 123 3.49 6.24 -3.67
CA GLY A 123 4.14 4.99 -4.07
C GLY A 123 5.61 5.19 -4.43
N THR A 124 5.94 6.30 -5.11
CA THR A 124 7.33 6.66 -5.42
C THR A 124 8.11 6.93 -4.14
N VAL A 125 7.55 7.68 -3.18
CA VAL A 125 8.19 7.92 -1.87
C VAL A 125 8.43 6.60 -1.12
N CYS A 126 7.45 5.69 -1.08
CA CYS A 126 7.62 4.37 -0.46
C CYS A 126 8.75 3.57 -1.12
N LEU A 127 8.82 3.55 -2.45
CA LEU A 127 9.86 2.84 -3.19
C LEU A 127 11.25 3.48 -3.00
N LEU A 128 11.33 4.81 -2.95
CA LEU A 128 12.57 5.51 -2.65
C LEU A 128 13.05 5.25 -1.23
N LEU A 129 12.14 5.23 -0.25
CA LEU A 129 12.46 4.86 1.14
C LEU A 129 12.97 3.42 1.23
N TYR A 130 12.31 2.48 0.53
CA TYR A 130 12.77 1.10 0.45
C TYR A 130 14.15 1.01 -0.21
N GLY A 131 14.37 1.69 -1.34
CA GLY A 131 15.66 1.69 -2.04
C GLY A 131 16.79 2.32 -1.21
N ALA A 132 16.51 3.45 -0.55
CA ALA A 132 17.44 4.14 0.33
C ALA A 132 17.81 3.31 1.57
N TYR A 133 16.94 2.41 2.02
CA TYR A 133 17.24 1.43 3.05
C TYR A 133 17.94 0.18 2.48
N PHE A 134 17.50 -0.31 1.33
CA PHE A 134 17.97 -1.55 0.71
C PHE A 134 19.43 -1.45 0.28
N ALA A 135 19.82 -0.35 -0.37
CA ALA A 135 21.18 -0.15 -0.86
C ALA A 135 22.26 -0.21 0.25
N PRO A 136 22.13 0.53 1.37
CA PRO A 136 23.08 0.42 2.47
C PRO A 136 22.99 -0.94 3.19
N ALA A 137 21.79 -1.50 3.39
CA ALA A 137 21.66 -2.83 4.01
C ALA A 137 22.39 -3.92 3.19
N LEU A 138 22.26 -3.89 1.87
CA LEU A 138 22.98 -4.78 0.96
C LEU A 138 24.49 -4.53 0.98
N SER A 139 24.92 -3.26 0.99
CA SER A 139 26.33 -2.90 1.08
C SER A 139 26.97 -3.37 2.38
N VAL A 140 26.27 -3.28 3.52
CA VAL A 140 26.81 -3.73 4.81
C VAL A 140 26.85 -5.25 4.85
N ALA A 141 25.80 -5.94 4.40
CA ALA A 141 25.76 -7.40 4.38
C ALA A 141 26.80 -8.04 3.45
N THR A 142 27.17 -7.36 2.36
CA THR A 142 28.17 -7.87 1.40
C THR A 142 29.62 -7.58 1.81
N ARG A 143 29.87 -6.48 2.55
CA ARG A 143 31.22 -6.06 2.95
C ARG A 143 31.60 -6.48 4.37
N HIS A 144 30.61 -6.71 5.23
CA HIS A 144 30.81 -7.09 6.62
C HIS A 144 30.02 -8.37 6.92
N SER A 145 30.67 -9.32 7.60
CA SER A 145 30.02 -10.50 8.14
C SER A 145 29.14 -10.10 9.34
N LEU A 146 27.93 -9.62 9.06
CA LEU A 146 26.98 -9.22 10.10
C LEU A 146 26.56 -10.43 10.94
N THR A 147 26.54 -10.25 12.25
CA THR A 147 25.93 -11.22 13.15
C THR A 147 24.41 -11.24 12.95
N LEU A 148 23.77 -12.36 13.30
CA LEU A 148 22.31 -12.53 13.18
C LEU A 148 21.54 -11.40 13.87
N ARG A 149 22.02 -10.97 15.03
CA ARG A 149 21.40 -9.94 15.86
C ARG A 149 21.48 -8.56 15.21
N GLU A 150 22.61 -8.22 14.58
CA GLU A 150 22.77 -6.95 13.86
C GLU A 150 21.86 -6.90 12.64
N TRP A 151 21.75 -7.99 11.90
CA TRP A 151 20.83 -8.11 10.77
C TRP A 151 19.37 -7.96 11.20
N GLU A 152 18.99 -8.60 12.30
CA GLU A 152 17.65 -8.49 12.88
C GLU A 152 17.32 -7.05 13.28
N TYR A 153 18.25 -6.31 13.89
CA TYR A 153 18.04 -4.89 14.22
C TYR A 153 17.82 -4.00 13.00
N ILE A 154 18.59 -4.22 11.93
CA ILE A 154 18.44 -3.47 10.66
C ILE A 154 17.04 -3.72 10.07
N CYS A 155 16.64 -4.99 10.01
CA CYS A 155 15.31 -5.42 9.58
C CYS A 155 14.17 -4.82 10.43
N LEU A 156 14.30 -4.86 11.76
CA LEU A 156 13.31 -4.31 12.69
C LEU A 156 13.18 -2.79 12.57
N PHE A 157 14.27 -2.08 12.26
CA PHE A 157 14.25 -0.64 12.05
C PHE A 157 13.36 -0.26 10.85
N TYR A 158 13.54 -0.92 9.70
CA TYR A 158 12.68 -0.68 8.54
C TYR A 158 11.23 -1.08 8.81
N PHE A 159 11.02 -2.22 9.46
CA PHE A 159 9.69 -2.67 9.84
C PHE A 159 8.97 -1.62 10.73
N ARG A 160 9.67 -0.98 11.67
CA ARG A 160 9.10 0.10 12.49
C ARG A 160 8.71 1.32 11.67
N ILE A 161 9.51 1.70 10.68
CA ILE A 161 9.17 2.81 9.77
C ILE A 161 7.88 2.48 9.03
N VAL A 162 7.81 1.31 8.38
CA VAL A 162 6.64 0.87 7.63
C VAL A 162 5.40 0.79 8.53
N ASN A 163 5.53 0.19 9.72
CA ASN A 163 4.44 0.08 10.68
C ASN A 163 3.96 1.45 11.19
N THR A 164 4.88 2.40 11.37
CA THR A 164 4.52 3.78 11.75
C THR A 164 3.73 4.46 10.63
N CYS A 165 4.19 4.34 9.38
CA CYS A 165 3.46 4.86 8.23
C CYS A 165 2.08 4.20 8.10
N TYR A 166 2.00 2.88 8.29
CA TYR A 166 0.74 2.14 8.28
C TYR A 166 -0.26 2.68 9.31
N LEU A 167 0.16 2.88 10.56
CA LEU A 167 -0.71 3.46 11.61
C LEU A 167 -1.21 4.87 11.27
N ILE A 168 -0.35 5.70 10.66
CA ILE A 168 -0.74 7.04 10.21
C ILE A 168 -1.80 6.94 9.11
N LEU A 169 -1.60 6.02 8.16
CA LEU A 169 -2.54 5.80 7.06
C LEU A 169 -3.88 5.25 7.58
N GLU A 170 -3.90 4.26 8.48
CA GLU A 170 -5.13 3.77 9.10
C GLU A 170 -5.88 4.89 9.83
N GLY A 171 -5.17 5.71 10.61
CA GLY A 171 -5.77 6.87 11.29
C GLY A 171 -6.37 7.88 10.30
N ALA A 172 -5.67 8.16 9.20
CA ALA A 172 -6.17 9.02 8.14
C ALA A 172 -7.41 8.43 7.44
N MET A 173 -7.42 7.12 7.16
CA MET A 173 -8.56 6.44 6.56
C MET A 173 -9.78 6.48 7.49
N GLY A 174 -9.60 6.24 8.79
CA GLY A 174 -10.63 6.36 9.81
C GLY A 174 -11.22 7.78 9.88
N LEU A 175 -10.38 8.81 9.78
CA LEU A 175 -10.84 10.20 9.73
C LEU A 175 -11.69 10.48 8.48
N VAL A 176 -11.28 10.01 7.30
CA VAL A 176 -12.06 10.16 6.06
C VAL A 176 -13.40 9.44 6.17
N ALA A 177 -13.43 8.22 6.69
CA ALA A 177 -14.66 7.45 6.90
C ALA A 177 -15.60 8.18 7.89
N PHE A 178 -15.08 8.72 8.98
CA PHE A 178 -15.85 9.50 9.95
C PHE A 178 -16.46 10.75 9.32
N LEU A 179 -15.67 11.51 8.53
CA LEU A 179 -16.15 12.70 7.84
C LEU A 179 -17.26 12.37 6.83
N LEU A 180 -17.12 11.25 6.10
CA LEU A 180 -18.13 10.75 5.17
C LEU A 180 -19.42 10.41 5.91
N TRP A 181 -19.34 9.58 6.96
CA TRP A 181 -20.49 9.19 7.77
C TRP A 181 -21.21 10.38 8.38
N ARG A 182 -20.46 11.35 8.93
CA ARG A 182 -21.03 12.56 9.52
C ARG A 182 -21.81 13.39 8.51
N ASN A 183 -21.33 13.48 7.27
CA ASN A 183 -22.00 14.26 6.22
C ASN A 183 -23.21 13.50 5.64
N LEU A 184 -23.12 12.18 5.46
CA LEU A 184 -24.26 11.35 5.06
C LEU A 184 -25.42 11.45 6.06
N ARG A 185 -25.13 11.51 7.37
CA ARG A 185 -26.16 11.76 8.39
C ARG A 185 -26.86 13.11 8.24
N LYS A 186 -26.17 14.14 7.76
CA LYS A 186 -26.77 15.47 7.54
C LYS A 186 -27.67 15.50 6.32
N GLU A 187 -27.31 14.75 5.27
CA GLU A 187 -28.14 14.62 4.07
C GLU A 187 -29.39 13.75 4.33
N GLY A 188 -29.29 12.76 5.22
CA GLY A 188 -30.40 11.90 5.64
C GLY A 188 -31.26 12.45 6.78
N ALA A 189 -31.02 13.67 7.25
CA ALA A 189 -31.95 14.39 8.12
C ALA A 189 -32.88 15.21 7.21
N PRO A 190 -34.03 14.67 6.79
CA PRO A 190 -34.98 15.46 6.03
C PRO A 190 -35.39 16.65 6.89
N ASP A 191 -35.57 17.80 6.24
CA ASP A 191 -36.16 18.98 6.81
C ASP A 191 -37.37 18.61 7.68
N ALA A 192 -37.19 18.65 9.01
CA ALA A 192 -38.27 18.57 9.98
C ALA A 192 -39.05 19.90 10.06
N HIS A 193 -38.91 20.76 9.05
CA HIS A 193 -39.55 22.06 8.92
C HIS A 193 -39.84 22.35 7.44
N CYS A 194 -40.93 21.79 6.92
CA CYS A 194 -41.85 22.47 6.02
C CYS A 194 -43.16 21.69 5.93
#